data_AF-A0AAJ2JQA6-F1
#
_entry.id   AF-A0AAJ2JQA6-F1
#
_cell.length_a   1.000
_cell.length_b   1.000
_cell.length_c   1.000
_cell.angle_alpha   90.00
_cell.angle_beta   90.00
_cell.angle_gamma   90.00
#
_symmetry.space_group_name_H-M   'P 1'
#
loop_
_entity.id
_entity.type
_entity.pdbx_description
1 polymer ?
#
loop_
_entity_poly.entity_id
_entity_poly.type
_entity_poly.pdbx_seq_one_letter_code
_entity_poly.pdbx_strand_id
1 'polypeptide(L)' 'MRAILNGNIIFGLISIPVKLYSATQSRAISFNNLHSICHTKIKSKR' A
#
# COMPACT_ATOMS: atom_id res chain seq x y z
N MET A 1 9.03 0.06 6.41
CA MET A 1 7.62 -0.20 6.76
C MET A 1 6.88 1.12 6.84
N ARG A 2 5.77 1.28 6.10
CA ARG A 2 4.87 2.43 6.23
C ARG A 2 3.65 2.02 7.03
N ALA A 3 3.19 2.87 7.95
CA ALA A 3 1.92 2.67 8.63
C ALA A 3 0.78 2.80 7.60
N ILE A 4 -0.18 1.88 7.63
CA ILE A 4 -1.38 1.96 6.77
C ILE A 4 -2.36 2.97 7.34
N LEU A 5 -2.49 2.98 8.65
CA LEU A 5 -3.45 3.81 9.35
C LEU A 5 -2.89 4.21 10.70
N ASN A 6 -3.06 5.48 11.02
CA ASN A 6 -2.86 6.01 12.37
C ASN A 6 -4.24 6.28 12.95
N GLY A 7 -4.49 5.81 14.16
CA GLY A 7 -5.77 5.99 14.83
C GLY A 7 -5.62 6.09 16.34
N ASN A 8 -6.69 6.47 17.02
CA ASN A 8 -6.77 6.47 18.48
C ASN A 8 -7.86 5.49 18.91
N ILE A 9 -7.55 4.64 19.88
CA ILE A 9 -8.52 3.77 20.52
C ILE A 9 -8.92 4.43 21.84
N ILE A 10 -10.22 4.63 22.04
CA ILE A 10 -10.78 5.27 23.22
C ILE A 10 -11.43 4.19 24.09
N PHE A 11 -10.98 4.07 25.34
CA PHE A 11 -11.63 3.23 26.35
C PHE A 11 -12.14 4.12 27.49
N GLY A 12 -13.44 4.45 27.43
CA GLY A 12 -14.12 5.28 28.44
C GLY A 12 -13.54 6.68 28.55
N LEU A 13 -12.50 6.85 29.37
CA LEU A 13 -11.80 8.10 29.62
C LEU A 13 -10.36 8.16 29.10
N ILE A 14 -9.81 7.03 28.62
CA ILE A 14 -8.41 6.94 28.19
C ILE A 14 -8.31 6.83 26.67
N SER A 15 -7.40 7.61 26.08
CA SER A 15 -7.16 7.66 24.64
C SER A 15 -5.73 7.26 24.35
N ILE A 16 -5.55 6.16 23.61
CA ILE A 16 -4.23 5.60 23.29
C ILE A 16 -3.99 5.73 21.78
N PRO A 17 -2.94 6.44 21.35
CA PRO A 17 -2.58 6.54 19.95
C PRO A 17 -1.94 5.24 19.48
N VAL A 18 -2.44 4.67 18.38
CA VAL A 18 -1.94 3.44 17.77
C VAL A 18 -1.58 3.67 16.30
N LYS A 19 -0.51 3.00 15.86
CA LYS A 19 -0.07 2.97 14.47
C LYS A 19 -0.24 1.55 13.96
N LEU A 20 -1.09 1.37 12.95
CA LEU A 20 -1.34 0.07 12.32
C LEU A 20 -0.33 -0.18 11.21
N TYR A 21 0.37 -1.29 11.33
CA TYR A 21 1.36 -1.76 10.36
C TYR A 21 0.86 -3.02 9.67
N SER A 22 1.25 -3.21 8.41
CA SER A 22 0.87 -4.40 7.66
C SER A 22 1.71 -5.57 8.18
N ALA A 23 1.06 -6.58 8.74
CA ALA A 23 1.76 -7.79 9.19
C ALA A 23 2.38 -8.55 8.00
N THR A 24 1.77 -8.44 6.82
CA THR A 24 2.19 -9.13 5.60
C THR A 24 2.23 -8.13 4.44
N GLN A 25 3.41 -7.82 3.92
CA GLN A 25 3.51 -7.06 2.66
C GLN A 25 3.18 -8.01 1.50
N SER A 26 2.04 -7.82 0.85
CA SER A 26 1.75 -8.49 -0.42
C SER A 26 2.76 -8.01 -1.46
N ARG A 27 3.77 -8.84 -1.73
CA ARG A 27 4.78 -8.58 -2.77
C ARG A 27 4.15 -8.94 -4.12
N ALA A 28 3.22 -8.12 -4.60
CA ALA A 28 2.72 -8.26 -5.96
C ALA A 28 3.89 -7.98 -6.92
N ILE A 29 4.24 -8.97 -7.75
CA ILE A 29 5.22 -8.79 -8.81
C ILE A 29 4.59 -7.83 -9.82
N SER A 30 5.01 -6.57 -9.81
CA SER A 30 4.55 -5.57 -10.77
C SER A 30 5.24 -5.82 -12.11
N PHE A 31 4.50 -6.29 -13.11
CA PHE A 31 5.01 -6.38 -14.47
C PHE A 31 4.91 -5.00 -15.14
N ASN A 32 6.03 -4.52 -15.70
CA ASN A 32 5.94 -3.46 -16.70
C ASN A 32 5.38 -4.10 -17.97
N ASN A 33 4.17 -3.74 -18.35
CA ASN A 33 3.62 -4.14 -19.65
C ASN A 33 4.41 -3.40 -20.74
N LEU A 34 5.31 -4.11 -21.42
CA LEU A 34 6.11 -3.60 -22.52
C LEU A 34 5.44 -3.96 -23.85
N HIS A 35 5.43 -3.02 -24.79
CA HIS A 35 4.97 -3.29 -26.16
C HIS A 35 5.94 -4.29 -26.81
N SER A 36 5.42 -5.43 -27.30
CA SER A 36 6.25 -6.53 -27.86
C SER A 36 7.22 -6.09 -28.95
N ILE A 37 6.82 -5.10 -29.76
CA ILE A 37 7.59 -4.63 -30.91
C ILE A 37 8.56 -3.51 -30.52
N CYS A 38 8.11 -2.56 -29.70
CA CYS A 38 8.87 -1.33 -29.41
C CYS A 38 9.57 -1.34 -28.04
N HIS A 39 9.32 -2.34 -27.19
CA HIS A 39 9.82 -2.45 -25.82
C HIS A 39 9.56 -1.21 -24.94
N THR A 40 8.61 -0.37 -25.34
CA THR A 40 8.20 0.83 -24.61
C THR A 40 7.11 0.48 -23.60
N LYS A 41 7.09 1.18 -22.46
CA LYS A 41 6.04 1.00 -21.44
C LYS A 41 4.69 1.38 -22.03
N ILE A 42 3.75 0.43 -22.03
CA ILE A 42 2.37 0.68 -22.44
C ILE A 42 1.70 1.50 -21.31
N LYS A 43 1.37 2.76 -21.58
CA LYS A 43 0.56 3.57 -20.67
C LYS A 43 -0.89 3.08 -20.73
N SER A 44 -1.31 2.28 -19.76
CA SER A 44 -2.73 2.03 -19.50
C SER A 44 -3.35 3.33 -18.99
N LYS A 45 -4.01 4.08 -19.88
CA LYS A 45 -4.94 5.13 -19.48
C LYS A 45 -6.22 4.44 -19.03
N ARG A 46 -6.65 4.72 -17.79
CA ARG A 46 -8.00 4.38 -17.31
C ARG A 46 -9.05 5.11 -18.14
#